data_AF-A0A2D0KZL0-F1
#
_entry.id   AF-A0A2D0KZL0-F1
#
_cell.length_a   1.000
_cell.length_b   1.000
_cell.length_c   1.000
_cell.angle_alpha   90.00
_cell.angle_beta   90.00
_cell.angle_gamma   90.00
#
_symmetry.space_group_name_H-M   'P 1'
#
loop_
_entity.id
_entity.type
_entity.pdbx_description
1 polymer ?
#
loop_
_entity_poly.entity_id
_entity_poly.type
_entity_poly.pdbx_seq_one_letter_code
_entity_poly.pdbx_strand_id
1 'polypeptide(L)' 'MKIKPCPFCGSNDLCPDYEDRGSSHEYAAWINCGGCGVDGPVTAWKSSYKEADDSAWELWNKREG' A
#
# COMPACT_ATOMS: atom_id res chain seq x y z
N MET A 1 -4.65 -14.11 1.65
CA MET A 1 -5.34 -13.05 2.42
C MET A 1 -6.46 -12.49 1.56
N LYS A 2 -7.65 -12.17 2.12
CA LYS A 2 -8.71 -11.48 1.36
C LYS A 2 -8.52 -9.98 1.53
N ILE A 3 -8.26 -9.26 0.44
CA ILE A 3 -8.08 -7.80 0.45
C ILE A 3 -9.45 -7.12 0.62
N LYS A 4 -9.56 -6.16 1.54
CA LYS A 4 -10.74 -5.32 1.73
C LYS A 4 -10.84 -4.32 0.55
N PRO A 5 -12.03 -4.08 -0.03
CA PRO A 5 -12.23 -3.12 -1.12
C PRO A 5 -11.90 -1.68 -0.70
N CYS A 6 -11.79 -0.73 -1.62
CA CYS A 6 -11.67 0.68 -1.29
C CYS A 6 -12.81 1.15 -0.37
N PRO A 7 -12.53 1.77 0.78
CA PRO A 7 -13.57 2.22 1.71
C PRO A 7 -14.37 3.43 1.18
N PHE A 8 -13.86 4.14 0.18
CA PHE A 8 -14.49 5.34 -0.35
C PHE A 8 -15.39 5.08 -1.56
N CYS A 9 -14.98 4.20 -2.48
CA CYS A 9 -15.73 3.90 -3.70
C CYS A 9 -16.15 2.44 -3.86
N GLY A 10 -15.75 1.55 -2.93
CA GLY A 10 -16.07 0.12 -2.98
C GLY A 10 -15.31 -0.68 -4.05
N SER A 11 -14.42 -0.05 -4.83
CA SER A 11 -13.64 -0.72 -5.88
C SER A 11 -12.67 -1.76 -5.32
N ASN A 12 -12.47 -2.85 -6.07
CA ASN A 12 -11.39 -3.82 -5.83
C ASN A 12 -10.16 -3.57 -6.72
N ASP A 13 -10.19 -2.52 -7.54
CA ASP A 13 -9.04 -2.08 -8.34
C ASP A 13 -8.05 -1.37 -7.43
N LEU A 14 -7.12 -2.17 -6.90
CA LEU A 14 -6.14 -1.80 -5.89
C LEU A 14 -4.76 -2.27 -6.36
N CYS A 15 -3.80 -1.36 -6.37
CA CYS A 15 -2.43 -1.63 -6.80
C CYS A 15 -1.45 -1.06 -5.78
N PRO A 16 -0.33 -1.75 -5.51
CA PRO A 16 0.73 -1.19 -4.68
C PRO A 16 1.52 -0.17 -5.49
N ASP A 17 1.93 0.90 -4.83
CA ASP A 17 2.91 1.86 -5.32
C ASP A 17 3.99 2.07 -4.24
N TYR A 18 5.13 2.63 -4.61
CA TYR A 18 6.27 2.73 -3.70
C TYR A 18 7.15 3.95 -3.96
N GLU A 19 7.85 4.35 -2.90
CA GLU A 19 8.96 5.27 -2.93
C GLU A 19 10.25 4.50 -2.61
N ASP A 20 11.29 4.73 -3.40
CA ASP A 20 12.63 4.16 -3.20
C ASP A 20 13.59 5.30 -2.84
N ARG A 21 14.23 5.18 -1.67
CA ARG A 21 15.28 6.13 -1.21
C ARG A 21 16.64 5.90 -1.86
N GLY A 22 16.68 5.14 -2.95
CA GLY A 22 17.84 4.96 -3.82
C GLY A 22 19.00 4.30 -3.07
N SER A 23 20.00 5.10 -2.71
CA SER A 23 21.29 4.62 -2.18
C SER A 23 21.20 3.80 -0.89
N SER A 24 20.10 3.89 -0.16
CA SER A 24 19.89 3.16 1.10
C SER A 24 19.22 1.80 0.92
N HIS A 25 18.74 1.46 -0.28
CA HIS A 25 17.86 0.30 -0.51
C HIS A 25 16.68 0.26 0.48
N GLU A 26 16.12 1.43 0.75
CA GLU A 26 14.99 1.62 1.65
C GLU A 26 13.74 1.92 0.83
N TYR A 27 12.67 1.19 1.11
CA TYR A 27 11.40 1.26 0.37
C TYR A 27 10.26 1.59 1.33
N ALA A 28 9.43 2.55 0.96
CA ALA A 28 8.12 2.76 1.56
C ALA A 28 7.05 2.47 0.49
N ALA A 29 5.94 1.85 0.87
CA ALA A 29 4.87 1.51 -0.08
C ALA A 29 3.50 1.90 0.45
N TRP A 30 2.53 2.01 -0.44
CA TRP A 30 1.11 2.23 -0.14
C TRP A 30 0.26 1.55 -1.21
N ILE A 31 -1.05 1.49 -0.97
CA ILE A 31 -2.00 0.96 -1.96
C ILE A 31 -2.75 2.12 -2.59
N ASN A 32 -2.69 2.25 -3.91
CA ASN A 32 -3.52 3.17 -4.68
C ASN A 32 -4.82 2.47 -5.13
N CYS A 33 -5.94 3.19 -5.12
CA CYS A 33 -7.18 2.71 -5.72
C CYS A 33 -7.37 3.28 -7.13
N GLY A 34 -7.30 2.43 -8.16
CA GLY A 34 -7.54 2.84 -9.54
C GLY A 34 -8.98 3.33 -9.81
N GLY A 35 -9.94 2.98 -8.94
CA GLY A 35 -11.33 3.43 -9.07
C GLY A 35 -11.60 4.89 -8.68
N CYS A 36 -10.89 5.43 -7.68
CA CYS A 36 -11.11 6.81 -7.21
C CYS A 36 -9.82 7.62 -6.98
N GLY A 37 -8.66 7.03 -7.25
CA GLY A 37 -7.35 7.65 -7.13
C GLY A 37 -6.88 7.88 -5.69
N VAL A 38 -7.61 7.39 -4.68
CA VAL A 38 -7.20 7.58 -3.28
C VAL A 38 -5.99 6.71 -2.95
N ASP A 39 -5.04 7.30 -2.23
CA ASP A 39 -3.90 6.59 -1.68
C ASP A 39 -4.20 6.08 -0.27
N GLY A 40 -3.73 4.87 -0.01
CA GLY A 40 -3.70 4.28 1.30
C GLY A 40 -2.61 4.88 2.20
N PRO A 41 -2.56 4.45 3.46
CA PRO A 41 -1.48 4.83 4.35
C PRO A 41 -0.13 4.29 3.86
N VAL A 42 0.91 5.11 4.03
CA VAL A 42 2.29 4.77 3.65
C VAL A 42 2.95 3.95 4.76
N THR A 43 3.69 2.89 4.39
CA THR A 43 4.44 2.07 5.34
C THR A 43 5.64 2.84 5.92
N ALA A 44 6.17 2.36 7.04
CA ALA A 44 7.54 2.71 7.40
C ALA A 44 8.52 2.22 6.31
N TRP A 45 9.69 2.85 6.24
CA TRP A 45 10.78 2.43 5.38
C TRP A 45 11.24 1.01 5.74
N LYS A 46 11.42 0.16 4.72
CA LYS A 46 11.85 -1.24 4.82
C LYS A 46 13.10 -1.47 3.99
N SER A 47 13.92 -2.44 4.39
CA SER A 47 15.16 -2.78 3.69
C SER A 47 14.96 -3.59 2.39
N SER A 48 13.72 -3.82 1.97
CA SER A 48 13.42 -4.41 0.66
C SER A 48 12.05 -3.97 0.13
N TYR A 49 11.93 -3.89 -1.18
CA TYR A 49 10.66 -3.65 -1.87
C TYR A 49 9.59 -4.64 -1.44
N LYS A 50 9.94 -5.94 -1.36
CA LYS A 50 8.99 -7.00 -0.98
C LYS A 50 8.41 -6.77 0.42
N GLU A 51 9.24 -6.40 1.39
CA GLU A 51 8.76 -6.12 2.75
C GLU A 51 7.86 -4.89 2.80
N ALA A 52 8.14 -3.87 2.00
CA ALA A 52 7.29 -2.68 1.89
C ALA A 52 5.94 -3.03 1.25
N ASP A 53 5.92 -3.77 0.14
CA ASP A 53 4.71 -4.23 -0.55
C ASP A 53 3.82 -5.08 0.36
N ASP A 54 4.38 -6.12 1.01
CA ASP A 54 3.64 -6.97 1.94
C ASP A 54 3.06 -6.12 3.11
N SER A 55 3.84 -5.16 3.63
CA SER A 55 3.41 -4.26 4.69
C SER A 55 2.28 -3.31 4.25
N ALA A 56 2.30 -2.82 3.00
CA ALA A 56 1.27 -1.95 2.45
C ALA A 56 -0.08 -2.67 2.37
N TRP A 57 -0.07 -3.93 1.90
CA TRP A 57 -1.26 -4.78 1.88
C TRP A 57 -1.79 -5.10 3.28
N GLU A 58 -0.92 -5.37 4.24
CA GLU A 58 -1.32 -5.55 5.63
C GLU A 58 -1.96 -4.29 6.20
N LEU A 59 -1.33 -3.13 5.99
CA LEU A 59 -1.78 -1.85 6.53
C LEU A 59 -3.13 -1.44 5.93
N TRP A 60 -3.29 -1.62 4.61
CA TRP A 60 -4.55 -1.43 3.92
C TRP A 60 -5.68 -2.27 4.53
N ASN A 61 -5.40 -3.52 4.90
CA ASN A 61 -6.40 -4.43 5.48
C ASN A 61 -6.62 -4.22 6.98
N LYS A 62 -5.61 -3.75 7.72
CA LYS A 62 -5.69 -3.42 9.14
C LYS A 62 -6.50 -2.16 9.41
N ARG A 63 -6.80 -1.33 8.39
CA ARG A 63 -7.64 -0.14 8.57
C ARG A 63 -8.94 -0.50 9.29
N GLU A 64 -9.22 0.22 10.36
CA GLU A 64 -10.54 0.22 10.98
C GLU A 64 -11.47 1.00 10.03
N GLY A 65 -12.65 0.43 9.77
CA GLY A 65 -13.63 0.97 8.84
C GLY A 65 -14.55 1.97 9.50
#